data_AF-A0A5M3Q1N9-F1
#
_entry.id   AF-A0A5M3Q1N9-F1
#
_cell.length_a   1.000
_cell.length_b   1.000
_cell.length_c   1.000
_cell.angle_alpha   90.00
_cell.angle_beta   90.00
_cell.angle_gamma   90.00
#
_symmetry.space_group_name_H-M   'P 1'
#
loop_
_entity.id
_entity.type
_entity.pdbx_description
1 polymer ?
#
loop_
_entity_poly.entity_id
_entity_poly.type
_entity_poly.pdbx_seq_one_letter_code
_entity_poly.pdbx_strand_id
1 'polypeptide(L)'
;MAIEFVKLNKGWNAEPNSPDEKISIEDADLTLEFTVNPWAHDGFEENERVRLVFRSCSQYRLGPTNDEGWYAGQCRFGQLAPDWGEFYSLRGEADEVLEATDWVPIEKGTGGNHYLFYLRDCTFECKADTYELQRINS
;
A
#
# COMPACT_ATOMS: atom_id res chain seq x y z
N MET A 1 8.66 9.77 20.54
CA MET A 1 8.68 8.54 19.74
C MET A 1 8.20 8.90 18.35
N ALA A 2 8.91 8.48 17.31
CA ALA A 2 8.67 8.93 15.94
C ALA A 2 8.40 7.70 15.07
N ILE A 3 7.33 7.76 14.28
CA ILE A 3 7.06 6.78 13.22
C ILE A 3 8.09 7.03 12.12
N GLU A 4 8.75 5.98 11.67
CA GLU A 4 9.66 6.04 10.52
C GLU A 4 8.95 5.48 9.28
N PHE A 5 8.97 6.27 8.20
CA PHE A 5 8.42 5.88 6.89
C PHE A 5 9.57 5.53 5.95
N VAL A 6 9.73 4.24 5.64
CA VAL A 6 10.77 3.75 4.73
C VAL A 6 10.17 3.55 3.35
N LYS A 7 10.52 4.40 2.38
CA LYS A 7 10.03 4.30 0.99
C LYS A 7 10.54 3.03 0.29
N LEU A 8 9.63 2.28 -0.31
CA LEU A 8 9.86 0.94 -0.88
C LEU A 8 9.75 0.89 -2.41
N ASN A 9 8.92 1.74 -3.01
CA ASN A 9 8.69 1.79 -4.46
C ASN A 9 9.79 2.58 -5.17
N LYS A 10 10.89 1.89 -5.50
CA LYS A 10 12.02 2.46 -6.26
C LYS A 10 12.00 1.92 -7.69
N GLY A 11 11.86 2.82 -8.66
CA GLY A 11 11.83 2.46 -10.08
C GLY A 11 10.49 1.87 -10.56
N TRP A 12 9.44 2.00 -9.75
CA TRP A 12 8.07 1.67 -10.11
C TRP A 12 7.13 2.49 -9.23
N ASN A 13 5.93 2.78 -9.71
CA ASN A 13 4.83 3.29 -8.90
C ASN A 13 3.50 3.01 -9.61
N ALA A 14 2.38 3.11 -8.89
CA ALA A 14 1.06 3.04 -9.49
C ALA A 14 0.81 4.21 -10.45
N GLU A 15 -0.02 4.01 -11.47
CA GLU A 15 -0.47 5.08 -12.35
C GLU A 15 -1.25 6.10 -11.51
N PRO A 16 -0.83 7.38 -11.48
CA PRO A 16 -1.35 8.36 -10.52
C PRO A 16 -2.82 8.76 -10.76
N ASN A 17 -3.37 8.48 -11.94
CA ASN A 17 -4.73 8.82 -12.33
C ASN A 17 -5.67 7.59 -12.35
N SER A 18 -5.24 6.42 -12.80
CA SER A 18 -6.11 5.24 -12.88
C SER A 18 -5.33 4.01 -12.47
N PRO A 19 -4.98 3.89 -11.18
CA PRO A 19 -4.32 2.70 -10.69
C PRO A 19 -5.23 1.45 -10.81
N ASP A 20 -6.55 1.63 -10.87
CA ASP A 20 -7.55 0.56 -11.05
C ASP A 20 -7.26 -0.64 -10.15
N GLU A 21 -7.05 -0.36 -8.87
CA GLU A 21 -6.58 -1.31 -7.89
C GLU A 21 -7.60 -2.42 -7.61
N LYS A 22 -7.09 -3.63 -7.41
CA LYS A 22 -7.89 -4.81 -7.06
C LYS A 22 -7.21 -5.59 -5.96
N ILE A 23 -7.98 -5.99 -4.95
CA ILE A 23 -7.52 -6.89 -3.90
C ILE A 23 -8.06 -8.29 -4.16
N SER A 24 -7.19 -9.28 -4.04
CA SER A 24 -7.55 -10.69 -3.90
C SER A 24 -6.79 -11.32 -2.73
N ILE A 25 -7.39 -12.32 -2.10
CA ILE A 25 -6.81 -13.03 -0.96
C ILE A 25 -6.86 -14.52 -1.26
N GLU A 26 -5.72 -15.19 -1.11
CA GLU A 26 -5.58 -16.63 -1.23
C GLU A 26 -4.87 -17.16 0.01
N ASP A 27 -5.58 -17.98 0.79
CA ASP A 27 -5.15 -18.44 2.12
C ASP A 27 -4.76 -17.29 3.07
N ALA A 28 -3.45 -17.04 3.23
CA ALA A 28 -2.89 -16.00 4.08
C ALA A 28 -2.23 -14.88 3.26
N ASP A 29 -2.20 -15.01 1.93
CA ASP A 29 -1.51 -14.08 1.06
C ASP A 29 -2.51 -13.09 0.46
N LEU A 30 -2.16 -11.81 0.52
CA LEU A 30 -2.94 -10.74 -0.08
C LEU A 30 -2.24 -10.26 -1.34
N THR A 31 -2.97 -10.14 -2.43
CA THR A 31 -2.49 -9.55 -3.68
C THR A 31 -3.21 -8.23 -3.92
N LEU A 32 -2.43 -7.16 -4.10
CA LEU A 32 -2.88 -5.87 -4.59
C LEU A 32 -2.41 -5.72 -6.04
N GLU A 33 -3.34 -5.77 -6.98
CA GLU A 33 -3.08 -5.58 -8.41
C GLU A 33 -3.43 -4.17 -8.84
N PHE A 34 -2.58 -3.51 -9.63
CA PHE A 34 -2.81 -2.14 -10.12
C PHE A 34 -2.07 -1.90 -11.44
N THR A 35 -2.49 -0.85 -12.16
CA THR A 35 -1.81 -0.32 -13.35
C THR A 35 -0.57 0.45 -12.92
N VAL A 36 0.60 0.11 -13.47
CA VAL A 36 1.87 0.78 -13.18
C VAL A 36 2.02 2.06 -14.02
N ASN A 37 2.80 3.04 -13.56
CA ASN A 37 3.09 4.26 -14.31
C ASN A 37 4.27 4.05 -15.30
N PRO A 38 4.03 3.94 -16.62
CA PRO A 38 5.10 3.78 -17.61
C PRO A 38 5.79 5.10 -17.97
N TRP A 39 5.21 6.25 -17.62
CA TRP A 39 5.72 7.57 -17.99
C TRP A 39 6.77 8.09 -17.02
N ALA A 40 6.69 7.69 -15.76
CA ALA A 40 7.65 8.05 -14.71
C ALA A 40 8.74 6.98 -14.49
N HIS A 41 8.55 5.77 -15.01
CA HIS A 41 9.43 4.62 -14.75
C HIS A 41 9.68 3.81 -16.02
N ASP A 42 10.96 3.61 -16.32
CA ASP A 42 11.40 2.85 -17.49
C ASP A 42 11.05 1.37 -17.36
N GLY A 43 10.84 0.72 -18.51
CA GLY A 43 10.66 -0.73 -18.61
C GLY A 43 9.23 -1.21 -18.34
N PHE A 44 8.25 -0.31 -18.31
CA PHE A 44 6.84 -0.65 -18.28
C PHE A 44 6.13 -0.17 -19.55
N GLU A 45 5.11 -0.92 -19.98
CA GLU A 45 4.25 -0.58 -21.11
C GLU A 45 3.00 0.18 -20.67
N GLU A 46 2.36 0.86 -21.62
CA GLU A 46 1.08 1.53 -21.38
C GLU A 46 0.02 0.51 -20.97
N ASN A 47 -0.68 0.78 -19.87
CA ASN A 47 -1.67 -0.11 -19.25
C ASN A 47 -1.10 -1.43 -18.70
N GLU A 48 0.23 -1.56 -18.54
CA GLU A 48 0.81 -2.73 -17.89
C GLU A 48 0.31 -2.83 -16.43
N ARG A 49 -0.12 -4.03 -16.04
CA ARG A 49 -0.58 -4.32 -14.69
C ARG A 49 0.45 -5.15 -13.94
N VAL A 50 0.64 -4.79 -12.67
CA VAL A 50 1.56 -5.45 -11.74
C VAL A 50 0.82 -5.86 -10.47
N ARG A 51 1.43 -6.73 -9.69
CA ARG A 51 0.90 -7.23 -8.42
C ARG A 51 1.90 -7.00 -7.31
N LEU A 52 1.46 -6.41 -6.20
CA LEU A 52 2.13 -6.52 -4.92
C LEU A 52 1.54 -7.71 -4.17
N VAL A 53 2.36 -8.73 -3.93
CA VAL A 53 1.98 -9.92 -3.18
C VAL A 53 2.55 -9.82 -1.77
N PHE A 54 1.67 -9.77 -0.79
CA PHE A 54 1.98 -9.67 0.63
C PHE A 54 1.83 -11.05 1.27
N ARG A 55 2.94 -11.63 1.74
CA ARG A 55 2.96 -13.00 2.29
C ARG A 55 2.60 -13.02 3.76
N SER A 56 1.80 -14.00 4.17
CA SER A 56 1.34 -14.16 5.56
C SER A 56 0.74 -12.85 6.12
N CYS A 57 -0.17 -12.26 5.34
CA CYS A 57 -0.91 -11.06 5.69
C CYS A 57 -1.93 -11.38 6.78
N SER A 58 -1.86 -10.71 7.94
CA SER A 58 -2.80 -10.94 9.05
C SER A 58 -4.01 -10.03 9.01
N GLN A 59 -3.90 -8.86 8.38
CA GLN A 59 -5.00 -7.91 8.23
C GLN A 59 -4.66 -6.87 7.17
N TYR A 60 -5.69 -6.30 6.56
CA TYR A 60 -5.57 -5.19 5.63
C TYR A 60 -6.72 -4.22 5.77
N ARG A 61 -6.58 -3.03 5.18
CA ARG A 61 -7.67 -2.08 5.01
C ARG A 61 -7.50 -1.32 3.70
N LEU A 62 -8.62 -0.85 3.18
CA LEU A 62 -8.70 0.15 2.11
C LEU A 62 -9.43 1.36 2.68
N GLY A 63 -8.66 2.32 3.17
CA GLY A 63 -9.20 3.56 3.72
C GLY A 63 -9.70 4.48 2.60
N PRO A 64 -10.80 5.25 2.83
CA PRO A 64 -11.36 6.17 1.84
C PRO A 64 -10.53 7.46 1.68
N THR A 65 -9.39 7.55 2.34
CA THR A 65 -8.51 8.71 2.25
C THR A 65 -7.97 8.82 0.82
N ASN A 66 -8.33 9.93 0.17
CA ASN A 66 -7.75 10.44 -1.06
C ASN A 66 -6.75 11.59 -0.76
N ASP A 67 -6.17 12.15 -1.81
CA ASP A 67 -5.16 13.21 -1.77
C ASP A 67 -5.66 14.47 -1.04
N GLU A 68 -6.89 14.90 -1.31
CA GLU A 68 -7.52 16.04 -0.64
C GLU A 68 -7.61 15.84 0.88
N GLY A 69 -8.04 14.64 1.32
CA GLY A 69 -8.10 14.28 2.73
C GLY A 69 -6.73 14.24 3.40
N TRP A 70 -5.67 13.88 2.65
CA TRP A 70 -4.30 13.87 3.15
C TRP A 70 -3.74 15.26 3.36
N TYR A 71 -3.86 16.16 2.36
CA TYR A 71 -3.39 17.54 2.49
C TYR A 71 -4.18 18.33 3.54
N ALA A 72 -5.46 18.02 3.73
CA ALA A 72 -6.30 18.61 4.76
C ALA A 72 -5.97 18.11 6.19
N GLY A 73 -5.05 17.14 6.36
CA GLY A 73 -4.72 16.53 7.65
C GLY A 73 -5.86 15.67 8.22
N GLN A 74 -6.81 15.25 7.39
CA GLN A 74 -8.00 14.50 7.79
C GLN A 74 -7.79 12.98 7.73
N CYS A 75 -6.56 12.54 7.50
CA CYS A 75 -6.21 11.13 7.44
C CYS A 75 -5.15 10.75 8.48
N ARG A 76 -5.13 9.46 8.81
CA ARG A 76 -4.34 8.86 9.90
C ARG A 76 -2.89 9.34 9.92
N PHE A 77 -2.22 9.36 8.78
CA PHE A 77 -0.83 9.79 8.65
C PHE A 77 -0.66 11.10 7.85
N GLY A 78 -1.73 11.90 7.76
CA GLY A 78 -1.70 13.18 7.04
C GLY A 78 -0.61 14.08 7.62
N GLN A 79 0.29 14.57 6.76
CA GLN A 79 1.46 15.38 7.13
C GLN A 79 2.52 14.67 8.00
N LEU A 80 2.37 13.37 8.30
CA LEU A 80 3.41 12.54 8.94
C LEU A 80 4.20 11.73 7.92
N ALA A 81 3.52 11.19 6.90
CA ALA A 81 4.21 10.54 5.79
C ALA A 81 4.98 11.58 4.96
N PRO A 82 6.18 11.26 4.42
CA PRO A 82 6.97 12.22 3.66
C PRO A 82 6.27 12.73 2.39
N ASP A 83 5.67 11.82 1.61
CA ASP A 83 5.08 12.12 0.31
C ASP A 83 3.80 11.29 0.07
N TRP A 84 2.80 11.92 -0.56
CA TRP A 84 1.59 11.26 -1.09
C TRP A 84 1.89 10.46 -2.36
N GLY A 85 1.11 9.41 -2.61
CA GLY A 85 1.24 8.56 -3.81
C GLY A 85 2.36 7.52 -3.74
N GLU A 86 2.96 7.33 -2.56
CA GLU A 86 4.14 6.49 -2.38
C GLU A 86 3.85 5.26 -1.51
N PHE A 87 4.72 4.26 -1.64
CA PHE A 87 4.64 2.99 -0.91
C PHE A 87 5.72 2.91 0.17
N TYR A 88 5.31 2.63 1.41
CA TYR A 88 6.17 2.66 2.59
C TYR A 88 6.07 1.38 3.43
N SER A 89 7.16 1.05 4.10
CA SER A 89 7.14 0.26 5.35
C SER A 89 7.17 1.22 6.54
N LEU A 90 6.26 1.01 7.47
CA LEU A 90 6.16 1.78 8.72
C LEU A 90 6.93 1.03 9.81
N ARG A 91 7.78 1.75 10.55
CA ARG A 91 8.54 1.22 11.69
C ARG A 91 8.29 2.06 12.94
N GLY A 92 8.48 1.43 14.10
CA GLY A 92 8.17 2.01 15.41
C GLY A 92 6.71 1.83 15.81
N GLU A 93 6.21 2.69 16.69
CA GLU A 93 4.90 2.57 17.32
C GLU A 93 3.74 3.09 16.43
N ALA A 94 3.79 2.83 15.13
CA ALA A 94 2.75 3.29 14.19
C ALA A 94 1.34 2.78 14.54
N ASP A 95 1.28 1.59 15.15
CA ASP A 95 0.05 0.97 15.64
C ASP A 95 -0.49 1.64 16.90
N GLU A 96 0.38 2.05 17.83
CA GLU A 96 -0.02 2.62 19.13
C GLU A 96 -0.42 4.10 19.02
N VAL A 97 0.13 4.81 18.02
CA VAL A 97 -0.06 6.25 17.88
C VAL A 97 -1.45 6.58 17.32
N LEU A 98 -2.06 5.71 16.51
CA LEU A 98 -3.25 6.05 15.73
C LEU A 98 -4.14 4.82 15.40
N GLU A 99 -4.81 4.15 16.33
CA GLU A 99 -5.60 2.94 15.97
C GLU A 99 -6.63 3.18 14.82
N ALA A 100 -6.54 2.43 13.72
CA ALA A 100 -7.62 2.33 12.74
C ALA A 100 -8.62 1.25 13.15
N THR A 101 -9.90 1.47 12.84
CA THR A 101 -11.01 0.64 13.33
C THR A 101 -11.66 -0.24 12.26
N ASP A 102 -11.20 -0.13 11.02
CA ASP A 102 -11.77 -0.75 9.81
C ASP A 102 -10.87 -1.84 9.20
N TRP A 103 -9.98 -2.44 10.01
CA TRP A 103 -9.16 -3.57 9.59
C TRP A 103 -10.01 -4.79 9.27
N VAL A 104 -9.71 -5.41 8.14
CA VAL A 104 -10.26 -6.71 7.72
C VAL A 104 -9.23 -7.80 8.08
N PRO A 105 -9.55 -8.73 8.99
CA PRO A 105 -8.63 -9.78 9.40
C PRO A 105 -8.49 -10.87 8.33
N ILE A 106 -7.30 -11.47 8.27
CA ILE A 106 -6.97 -12.67 7.48
C ILE A 106 -6.42 -13.71 8.47
N GLU A 107 -7.28 -14.64 8.88
CA GLU A 107 -7.06 -15.50 10.07
C GLU A 107 -5.77 -16.33 10.04
N LYS A 108 -5.28 -16.69 8.85
CA LYS A 108 -4.11 -17.56 8.69
C LYS A 108 -2.77 -16.81 8.69
N GLY A 109 -2.77 -15.49 8.56
CA GLY A 109 -1.54 -14.71 8.49
C GLY A 109 -1.05 -14.24 9.86
N THR A 110 0.26 -14.02 9.95
CA THR A 110 0.93 -13.56 11.18
C THR A 110 1.19 -12.06 11.17
N GLY A 111 1.58 -11.51 10.01
CA GLY A 111 1.72 -10.08 9.77
C GLY A 111 2.78 -9.37 10.60
N GLY A 112 4.06 -9.63 10.30
CA GLY A 112 5.19 -9.07 11.03
C GLY A 112 5.60 -7.62 10.69
N ASN A 113 5.20 -7.08 9.53
CA ASN A 113 5.56 -5.73 9.09
C ASN A 113 4.31 -4.93 8.68
N HIS A 114 4.33 -3.62 8.89
CA HIS A 114 3.27 -2.70 8.47
C HIS A 114 3.64 -2.02 7.15
N TYR A 115 2.77 -2.16 6.16
CA TYR A 115 2.89 -1.54 4.85
C TYR A 115 1.76 -0.54 4.61
N LEU A 116 2.09 0.58 3.98
CA LEU A 116 1.18 1.67 3.62
C LEU A 116 1.43 2.08 2.18
N PHE A 117 0.38 2.10 1.36
CA PHE A 117 0.42 2.59 -0.02
C PHE A 117 -0.67 3.62 -0.23
N TYR A 118 -0.27 4.85 -0.56
CA TYR A 118 -1.19 5.87 -1.05
C TYR A 118 -1.42 5.66 -2.54
N LEU A 119 -2.64 5.25 -2.89
CA LEU A 119 -3.13 5.23 -4.26
C LEU A 119 -3.92 6.52 -4.53
N ARG A 120 -4.42 6.71 -5.76
CA ARG A 120 -5.13 7.95 -6.13
C ARG A 120 -6.33 8.21 -5.22
N ASP A 121 -7.25 7.25 -5.16
CA ASP A 121 -8.56 7.42 -4.55
C ASP A 121 -8.69 6.69 -3.21
N CYS A 122 -7.67 5.94 -2.80
CA CYS A 122 -7.68 5.19 -1.56
C CYS A 122 -6.30 5.08 -0.92
N THR A 123 -6.31 4.68 0.34
CA THR A 123 -5.10 4.32 1.08
C THR A 123 -5.16 2.84 1.42
N PHE A 124 -4.23 2.07 0.85
CA PHE A 124 -4.06 0.66 1.18
C PHE A 124 -3.11 0.53 2.37
N GLU A 125 -3.49 -0.26 3.37
CA GLU A 125 -2.60 -0.68 4.44
C GLU A 125 -2.72 -2.18 4.68
N CYS A 126 -1.62 -2.83 5.03
CA CYS A 126 -1.66 -4.21 5.50
C CYS A 126 -0.55 -4.53 6.51
N LYS A 127 -0.76 -5.62 7.26
CA LYS A 127 0.29 -6.24 8.06
C LYS A 127 0.66 -7.59 7.47
N ALA A 128 1.90 -7.73 6.98
CA ALA A 128 2.38 -8.92 6.31
C ALA A 128 3.86 -9.19 6.64
N ASP A 129 4.32 -10.42 6.50
CA ASP A 129 5.72 -10.76 6.81
C ASP A 129 6.66 -10.22 5.73
N THR A 130 6.27 -10.29 4.46
CA THR A 130 7.06 -9.79 3.33
C THR A 130 6.15 -9.27 2.22
N TYR A 131 6.73 -8.54 1.26
CA TYR A 131 6.06 -8.15 0.02
C TYR A 131 6.95 -8.48 -1.18
N GLU A 132 6.33 -8.69 -2.34
CA GLU A 132 7.01 -8.88 -3.62
C GLU A 132 6.24 -8.14 -4.73
N LEU A 133 6.95 -7.42 -5.60
CA LEU A 133 6.38 -6.90 -6.85
C LEU A 133 6.54 -7.95 -7.95
N GLN A 134 5.43 -8.36 -8.56
CA GLN A 134 5.39 -9.32 -9.65
C GLN A 134 4.75 -8.68 -10.88
N ARG A 135 5.32 -8.92 -12.06
CA ARG A 135 4.68 -8.59 -13.33
C ARG A 135 3.67 -9.67 -13.69
N ILE A 136 2.54 -9.26 -14.27
CA ILE A 136 1.57 -10.20 -14.82
C ILE A 136 2.06 -10.55 -16.22
N ASN A 137 2.81 -11.64 -16.35
CA ASN A 137 3.18 -12.14 -17.67
C ASN A 137 1.88 -12.49 -18.43
N SER A 138 1.70 -11.86 -19.59
CA SER A 138 0.65 -12.19 -20.55
C SER A 138 1.01 -13.45 -21.33
#